data_AF-A0A495XY59-F1
#
_entry.id   AF-A0A495XY59-F1
#
_cell.length_a   1.000
_cell.length_b   1.000
_cell.length_c   1.000
_cell.angle_alpha   90.00
_cell.angle_beta   90.00
_cell.angle_gamma   90.00
#
_symmetry.space_group_name_H-M   'P 1'
#
loop_
_entity.id
_entity.type
_entity.pdbx_description
1 polymer ?
#
loop_
_entity_poly.entity_id
_entity_poly.type
_entity_poly.pdbx_seq_one_letter_code
_entity_poly.pdbx_strand_id
1 'polypeptide(L)'
;MGSIVVDVMLKPEILDPQGQAVGGALPRLGIEGFTDVRQGKRFVLTVDGEVTQAHLDAAREAAAVLLSNPVIEDVVSVHAQSETPDAGDAAVGGSDAVVAGAAGDASTAGAEGDAR
;
A
#
# COMPACT_ATOMS: atom_id res chain seq x y z
N MET A 1 13.61 12.10 12.06
CA MET A 1 12.31 12.52 12.62
C MET A 1 11.44 11.30 12.67
N GLY A 2 10.67 11.12 13.73
CA GLY A 2 9.79 9.97 13.89
C GLY A 2 8.40 10.29 13.34
N SER A 3 7.70 9.28 12.84
CA SER A 3 6.33 9.41 12.35
C SER A 3 5.43 8.42 13.07
N ILE A 4 4.25 8.86 13.49
CA ILE A 4 3.21 8.05 14.11
C ILE A 4 1.97 8.12 13.24
N VAL A 5 1.42 6.96 12.91
CA VAL A 5 0.19 6.82 12.14
C VAL A 5 -0.96 6.48 13.09
N VAL A 6 -2.05 7.23 12.95
CA VAL A 6 -3.33 6.95 13.59
C VAL A 6 -4.37 6.70 12.50
N ASP A 7 -4.93 5.50 12.47
CA ASP A 7 -6.01 5.14 11.56
C ASP A 7 -7.35 5.18 12.29
N VAL A 8 -8.31 5.89 11.71
CA VAL A 8 -9.68 6.06 12.22
C VAL A 8 -10.66 5.60 11.16
N MET A 9 -11.64 4.78 11.55
CA MET A 9 -12.69 4.28 10.66
C MET A 9 -14.06 4.66 11.20
N LEU A 10 -15.05 4.84 10.32
CA LEU A 10 -16.46 4.88 10.74
C LEU A 10 -16.81 3.60 11.49
N LYS A 11 -17.67 3.67 12.50
CA LYS A 11 -18.20 2.49 13.19
C LYS A 11 -18.95 1.58 12.21
N PRO A 12 -18.96 0.25 12.40
CA PRO A 12 -19.61 -0.69 11.47
C PRO A 12 -21.09 -0.41 11.18
N GLU A 13 -21.81 0.13 12.17
CA GLU A 13 -23.22 0.50 12.08
C GLU A 13 -23.49 1.81 11.33
N ILE A 14 -22.45 2.59 11.01
CA ILE A 14 -22.58 3.87 10.33
C ILE A 14 -22.41 3.66 8.83
N LEU A 15 -23.39 4.15 8.06
CA LEU A 15 -23.32 4.13 6.61
C LEU A 15 -22.15 5.00 6.12
N ASP A 16 -21.39 4.47 5.17
CA ASP A 16 -20.31 5.17 4.47
C ASP A 16 -20.67 5.43 3.00
N PRO A 17 -21.28 6.59 2.67
CA PRO A 17 -21.62 6.92 1.30
C PRO A 17 -20.41 7.01 0.36
N GLN A 18 -19.23 7.35 0.88
CA GLN A 18 -18.02 7.51 0.07
C GLN A 18 -17.44 6.14 -0.29
N GLY A 19 -17.34 5.23 0.69
CA GLY A 19 -16.99 3.83 0.46
C GLY A 19 -17.93 3.15 -0.55
N GLN A 20 -19.24 3.35 -0.41
CA GLN A 20 -20.25 2.83 -1.36
C GLN A 20 -20.04 3.38 -2.78
N ALA A 21 -19.75 4.67 -2.93
CA ALA A 21 -19.48 5.27 -4.23
C ALA A 21 -18.23 4.67 -4.89
N VAL A 22 -17.15 4.46 -4.11
CA VAL A 22 -15.93 3.82 -4.59
C VAL A 22 -16.20 2.36 -4.98
N GLY A 23 -16.86 1.58 -4.12
CA GLY A 23 -17.22 0.19 -4.40
C GLY A 23 -18.06 0.04 -5.66
N GLY A 24 -19.00 0.95 -5.91
CA GLY A 24 -19.81 0.98 -7.13
C GLY A 24 -19.03 1.38 -8.40
N ALA A 25 -17.87 2.03 -8.25
CA ALA A 25 -17.03 2.44 -9.37
C ALA A 25 -16.05 1.34 -9.81
N LEU A 26 -15.54 0.51 -8.88
CA LEU A 26 -14.52 -0.51 -9.16
C LEU A 26 -14.87 -1.44 -10.34
N PRO A 27 -16.09 -2.02 -10.45
CA PRO A 27 -16.41 -2.92 -11.55
C PRO A 27 -16.40 -2.22 -12.92
N ARG A 28 -16.77 -0.94 -12.97
CA ARG A 28 -16.76 -0.14 -14.22
C ARG A 28 -15.34 0.09 -14.73
N LEU A 29 -14.35 -0.04 -13.86
CA LEU A 29 -12.93 0.06 -14.17
C LEU A 29 -12.29 -1.32 -14.43
N GLY A 30 -13.08 -2.40 -14.41
CA GLY A 30 -12.58 -3.77 -14.56
C GLY A 30 -11.85 -4.32 -13.32
N ILE A 31 -12.02 -3.68 -12.15
CA ILE A 31 -11.43 -4.13 -10.90
C ILE A 31 -12.47 -4.96 -10.15
N GLU A 32 -12.18 -6.25 -9.98
CA GLU A 32 -13.09 -7.24 -9.41
C GLU A 32 -12.49 -7.88 -8.14
N GLY A 33 -13.30 -8.65 -7.40
CA GLY A 33 -12.87 -9.41 -6.22
C GLY A 33 -13.11 -8.75 -4.85
N PHE A 34 -13.64 -7.52 -4.82
CA PHE A 34 -13.99 -6.81 -3.59
C PHE A 34 -15.52 -6.80 -3.39
N THR A 35 -15.97 -7.16 -2.19
CA THR A 35 -17.41 -7.25 -1.86
C THR A 35 -17.92 -6.02 -1.11
N ASP A 36 -17.03 -5.26 -0.48
CA ASP A 36 -17.36 -4.06 0.29
C ASP A 36 -16.15 -3.11 0.30
N VAL A 37 -16.42 -1.80 0.41
CA VAL A 37 -15.40 -0.75 0.54
C VAL A 37 -15.80 0.19 1.67
N ARG A 38 -14.87 0.37 2.61
CA ARG A 38 -14.98 1.31 3.73
C ARG A 38 -13.86 2.33 3.61
N GLN A 39 -14.19 3.60 3.78
CA GLN A 39 -13.25 4.70 3.86
C GLN A 39 -13.04 5.13 5.32
N GLY A 40 -11.80 5.49 5.64
CA GLY A 40 -11.43 6.07 6.91
C GLY A 40 -10.52 7.29 6.74
N LYS A 41 -9.97 7.73 7.87
CA LYS A 41 -9.01 8.82 7.95
C LYS A 41 -7.69 8.28 8.48
N ARG A 42 -6.60 8.73 7.87
CA ARG A 42 -5.24 8.52 8.37
C ARG A 42 -4.66 9.85 8.82
N PHE A 43 -4.20 9.91 10.05
CA PHE A 43 -3.42 11.02 10.57
C PHE A 43 -1.97 10.58 10.68
N VAL A 44 -1.06 11.45 10.23
CA VAL A 44 0.39 11.25 10.35
C VAL A 44 0.92 12.35 11.26
N LEU A 45 1.45 11.96 12.42
CA LEU A 45 1.97 12.84 13.44
C LEU A 45 3.50 12.74 13.44
N THR A 46 4.17 13.86 13.24
CA THR A 46 5.64 13.93 13.23
C THR A 46 6.16 14.31 14.61
N VAL A 47 7.24 13.65 15.04
CA VAL A 47 7.97 13.97 16.26
C VAL A 47 9.45 14.19 15.95
N ASP A 48 10.10 15.04 16.75
CA ASP A 48 11.54 15.22 16.68
C ASP A 48 12.26 13.99 17.26
N GLY A 49 13.31 13.52 16.58
CA GLY A 49 14.05 12.33 16.98
C GLY A 49 13.32 11.02 16.69
N GLU A 50 13.57 9.99 17.50
CA GLU A 50 12.92 8.67 17.38
C GLU A 50 11.56 8.65 18.08
N VAL A 51 10.64 7.79 17.60
CA VAL A 51 9.36 7.58 18.26
C VAL A 51 9.56 6.84 19.58
N THR A 52 9.12 7.45 20.68
CA THR A 52 9.14 6.83 22.01
C THR A 52 7.76 6.30 22.37
N GLN A 53 7.68 5.44 23.40
CA GLN A 53 6.40 4.99 23.93
C GLN A 53 5.54 6.15 24.42
N ALA A 54 6.14 7.18 25.02
CA ALA A 54 5.42 8.38 25.47
C ALA A 54 4.76 9.12 24.30
N HIS A 55 5.40 9.17 23.12
CA HIS A 55 4.80 9.74 21.92
C HIS A 55 3.59 8.92 21.44
N LEU A 56 3.66 7.59 21.52
CA LEU A 56 2.53 6.73 21.17
C LEU A 56 1.36 6.89 22.15
N ASP A 57 1.63 7.02 23.44
CA ASP A 57 0.60 7.25 24.46
C ASP A 57 -0.08 8.60 24.23
N ALA A 58 0.68 9.66 23.96
CA ALA A 58 0.16 10.97 23.61
C ALA A 58 -0.67 10.94 22.30
N ALA A 59 -0.24 10.16 21.30
CA ALA A 59 -1.01 9.99 20.06
C ALA A 59 -2.35 9.28 20.31
N ARG A 60 -2.40 8.28 21.21
CA ARG A 60 -3.67 7.62 21.60
C ARG A 60 -4.60 8.58 22.31
N GLU A 61 -4.08 9.41 23.20
CA GLU A 61 -4.86 10.44 23.89
C GLU A 61 -5.42 11.47 22.89
N ALA A 62 -4.58 11.98 21.99
CA ALA A 62 -5.01 12.89 20.93
C ALA A 62 -6.08 12.25 20.03
N ALA A 63 -5.94 10.95 19.73
CA ALA A 63 -6.91 10.23 18.92
C ALA A 63 -8.29 10.14 19.59
N ALA A 64 -8.33 9.91 20.90
CA ALA A 64 -9.57 9.83 21.68
C ALA A 64 -10.23 11.21 21.89
N VAL A 65 -9.43 12.27 22.04
CA VAL A 65 -9.93 13.61 22.35
C VAL A 65 -10.35 14.39 21.10
N LEU A 66 -9.60 14.25 20.00
CA LEU A 66 -9.71 15.15 18.86
C LEU A 66 -9.76 14.47 17.49
N LEU A 67 -8.94 13.43 17.25
CA LEU A 67 -8.79 12.90 15.88
C LEU A 67 -9.97 12.00 15.44
N SER A 68 -10.77 11.54 16.39
CA SER A 68 -11.98 10.74 16.13
C SER A 68 -13.22 11.39 16.73
N ASN A 69 -14.35 11.24 16.05
CA ASN A 69 -15.65 11.48 16.66
C ASN A 69 -16.17 10.18 17.32
N PRO A 70 -16.18 10.07 18.66
CA PRO A 70 -16.46 8.81 19.36
C PRO A 70 -17.87 8.27 19.14
N VAL A 71 -18.80 9.10 18.66
CA VAL A 71 -20.18 8.67 18.38
C VAL A 71 -20.27 7.85 17.09
N ILE A 72 -19.44 8.16 16.09
CA ILE A 72 -19.58 7.61 14.73
C ILE A 72 -18.30 6.98 14.18
N GLU A 73 -17.16 7.15 14.85
CA GLU A 73 -15.85 6.67 14.43
C GLU A 73 -15.17 5.88 15.56
N ASP A 74 -14.27 4.97 15.18
CA ASP A 74 -13.38 4.23 16.06
C ASP A 74 -11.91 4.45 15.65
N VAL A 75 -11.04 4.57 16.64
CA VAL A 75 -9.59 4.49 16.44
C VAL A 75 -9.22 3.03 16.26
N VAL A 76 -8.72 2.67 15.08
CA VAL A 76 -8.42 1.26 14.72
C VAL A 76 -6.95 0.93 14.99
N SER A 77 -6.05 1.89 14.79
CA SER A 77 -4.63 1.67 15.01
C SER A 77 -3.91 2.95 15.46
N VAL A 78 -2.87 2.78 16.29
CA VAL A 78 -1.87 3.81 16.61
C VAL A 78 -0.51 3.14 16.63
N HIS A 79 0.37 3.51 15.70
CA HIS A 79 1.66 2.85 15.53
C HIS A 79 2.74 3.80 15.00
N ALA A 80 3.99 3.54 15.36
CA ALA A 80 5.12 4.20 14.71
C ALA A 80 5.19 3.73 13.26
N GLN A 81 5.45 4.66 12.34
CA GLN A 81 5.74 4.33 10.96
C GLN A 81 7.19 3.81 10.90
N SER A 82 7.36 2.56 10.47
CA SER A 82 8.68 2.07 10.10
C SER A 82 9.16 2.85 8.87
N GLU A 83 10.34 3.45 8.95
CA GLU A 83 11.01 3.96 7.75
C GLU A 83 11.32 2.75 6.85
N THR A 84 10.53 2.55 5.80
CA THR A 84 11.00 1.76 4.65
C THR A 84 12.11 2.60 4.01
N PRO A 85 13.33 2.09 3.84
CA PRO A 85 14.36 2.82 3.11
C PRO A 85 13.81 3.11 1.72
N ASP A 86 13.69 4.39 1.38
CA ASP A 86 13.27 4.83 0.07
C ASP A 86 14.24 4.25 -0.97
N ALA A 87 13.79 3.26 -1.74
CA ALA A 87 14.52 2.70 -2.87
C ALA A 87 14.40 3.66 -4.08
N GLY A 88 14.72 4.93 -3.87
CA GLY A 88 14.35 6.04 -4.74
C GLY A 88 15.49 6.95 -5.19
N ASP A 89 16.75 6.62 -4.90
CA ASP A 89 17.91 7.38 -5.43
C ASP A 89 19.05 6.47 -5.94
N ALA A 90 18.69 5.33 -6.54
CA ALA A 90 19.62 4.61 -7.41
C ALA A 90 19.67 5.34 -8.77
N ALA A 91 20.63 6.27 -8.85
CA ALA A 91 21.08 6.99 -10.04
C ALA A 91 20.74 6.31 -11.37
N VAL A 92 19.98 7.03 -12.21
CA VAL A 92 19.86 6.78 -13.65
C VAL A 92 21.20 7.14 -14.31
N GLY A 93 22.18 6.25 -14.19
CA GLY A 93 23.46 6.30 -14.89
C GLY A 93 23.37 5.45 -16.14
N GLY A 94 22.94 6.04 -17.26
CA GLY A 94 23.01 5.41 -18.56
C GLY A 94 24.45 5.14 -18.98
N SER A 95 24.69 3.99 -19.60
CA SER A 95 25.70 3.86 -20.63
C SER A 95 25.23 2.81 -21.63
N ASP A 96 24.87 3.36 -22.77
CA ASP A 96 24.64 2.74 -24.06
C ASP A 96 25.80 1.80 -24.44
N ALA A 97 25.47 0.57 -24.81
CA ALA A 97 26.38 -0.33 -25.53
C ALA A 97 25.57 -1.10 -26.58
N VAL A 98 25.43 -0.47 -27.74
CA VAL A 98 24.91 -1.04 -28.97
C VAL A 98 25.86 -2.06 -29.63
N VAL A 99 25.25 -3.20 -30.01
CA VAL A 99 25.51 -4.18 -31.09
C VAL A 99 26.90 -4.82 -31.31
N ALA A 100 26.89 -6.15 -31.45
CA ALA A 100 27.26 -6.85 -32.69
C ALA A 100 26.88 -8.35 -32.64
N GLY A 101 26.21 -8.85 -33.69
CA GLY A 101 25.86 -10.26 -33.82
C GLY A 101 26.99 -11.13 -34.38
N ALA A 102 26.78 -12.44 -34.35
CA ALA A 102 27.35 -13.38 -35.32
C ALA A 102 26.53 -14.68 -35.33
N ALA A 103 26.26 -15.14 -36.54
CA ALA A 103 25.62 -16.40 -36.90
C ALA A 103 26.43 -17.63 -36.47
N GLY A 104 25.75 -18.77 -36.33
CA GLY A 104 26.36 -20.09 -36.16
C GLY A 104 25.33 -21.18 -36.45
N ASP A 105 25.52 -21.82 -37.60
CA ASP A 105 24.62 -22.72 -38.33
C ASP A 105 24.50 -24.15 -37.74
N ALA A 106 23.37 -24.77 -38.08
CA ALA A 106 23.02 -26.19 -38.24
C ALA A 106 23.66 -27.32 -37.40
N SER A 107 22.80 -28.28 -37.01
CA SER A 107 22.88 -29.71 -37.43
C SER A 107 21.82 -30.54 -36.67
N THR A 108 20.71 -30.91 -37.30
CA THR A 108 20.32 -32.23 -37.86
C THR A 108 20.03 -33.40 -36.90
N ALA A 109 18.91 -34.07 -37.21
CA ALA A 109 18.67 -35.53 -37.25
C ALA A 109 17.87 -36.25 -36.14
N GLY A 110 16.81 -36.96 -36.60
CA GLY A 110 16.18 -38.17 -36.01
C GLY A 110 14.74 -37.93 -35.51
N ALA A 111 13.64 -38.11 -36.25
CA ALA A 111 13.10 -39.28 -36.98
C ALA A 111 12.62 -40.45 -36.08
N GLU A 112 11.37 -40.88 -36.38
CA GLU A 112 10.68 -42.13 -35.97
C GLU A 112 10.08 -42.18 -34.55
N GLY A 113 8.90 -42.72 -34.26
CA GLY A 113 7.87 -43.48 -34.99
C GLY A 113 6.74 -43.80 -33.98
N ASP A 114 5.47 -43.68 -34.37
CA ASP A 114 4.52 -44.79 -34.57
C ASP A 114 3.67 -45.23 -33.35
N ALA A 115 2.37 -45.31 -33.62
CA ALA A 115 1.27 -46.07 -33.00
C ALA A 115 1.16 -46.21 -31.47
N ARG A 116 0.07 -45.69 -30.90
CA ARG A 116 -1.20 -46.44 -30.70
C ARG A 116 -2.32 -45.54 -30.20
#